data_AF-A0A963JM95-F1
#
_entry.id   AF-A0A963JM95-F1
#
_cell.length_a   1.000
_cell.length_b   1.000
_cell.length_c   1.000
_cell.angle_alpha   90.00
_cell.angle_beta   90.00
_cell.angle_gamma   90.00
#
_symmetry.space_group_name_H-M   'P 1'
#
loop_
_entity.id
_entity.type
_entity.pdbx_description
1 polymer ?
#
loop_
_entity_poly.entity_id
_entity_poly.type
_entity_poly.pdbx_seq_one_letter_code
_entity_poly.pdbx_strand_id
1 'polypeptide(L)'
;MISQDNFIALLEYLDFAKNRSIYSKTIGATSLSVDHSKQTIQYPESDGLIVNERQTCNFFANENFVVFECVHRLLNKGYKPEHIELEPKWKLGHGASGGRADILVKDNFGKPLLIIECKTTGVEFKKAWSKTLQDGDQLFSYAQQISETQFLCLYTSDFENTDLSYQSHIIAHRDNDQYLVANPHFKPLRSVTDVKERFAVWRDTYKLDFTTKGIFEDNIQPYQIGKDKYSLVDLHAISASDQQKKYHEFATILRQHNVSGRENAFDKLGNLFLCKLVDEIENPDTPTTLSFTGRAWPMIAIST
;
A
#
# COMPACT_ATOMS: atom_id res chain seq x y z
N MET A 1 -6.01 -17.00 -4.34
CA MET A 1 -6.58 -15.77 -4.98
C MET A 1 -8.07 -15.68 -4.65
N ILE A 2 -8.60 -14.50 -4.30
CA ILE A 2 -10.06 -14.33 -4.16
C ILE A 2 -10.74 -14.52 -5.53
N SER A 3 -11.73 -15.40 -5.59
CA SER A 3 -12.52 -15.74 -6.77
C SER A 3 -13.98 -15.96 -6.38
N GLN A 4 -14.85 -16.23 -7.35
CA GLN A 4 -16.24 -16.59 -7.06
C GLN A 4 -16.36 -17.79 -6.09
N ASP A 5 -15.42 -18.73 -6.14
CA ASP A 5 -15.46 -19.98 -5.37
C ASP A 5 -15.26 -19.75 -3.87
N ASN A 6 -14.41 -18.79 -3.48
CA ASN A 6 -14.10 -18.50 -2.09
C ASN A 6 -14.69 -17.17 -1.59
N PHE A 7 -15.35 -16.38 -2.46
CA PHE A 7 -15.90 -15.07 -2.07
C PHE A 7 -16.97 -15.17 -0.98
N ILE A 8 -17.81 -16.22 -1.00
CA ILE A 8 -18.78 -16.45 0.09
C ILE A 8 -18.09 -16.75 1.42
N ALA A 9 -17.07 -17.60 1.40
CA ALA A 9 -16.30 -17.91 2.60
C ALA A 9 -15.56 -16.68 3.14
N LEU A 10 -15.11 -15.78 2.25
CA LEU A 10 -14.56 -14.47 2.64
C LEU A 10 -15.63 -13.61 3.34
N LEU A 11 -16.85 -13.51 2.80
CA LEU A 11 -17.94 -12.75 3.43
C LEU A 11 -18.26 -13.27 4.83
N GLU A 12 -18.30 -14.59 5.00
CA GLU A 12 -18.51 -15.24 6.30
C GLU A 12 -17.36 -14.95 7.27
N TYR A 13 -16.09 -15.03 6.81
CA TYR A 13 -14.91 -14.67 7.59
C TYR A 13 -14.92 -13.19 8.02
N LEU A 14 -15.43 -12.31 7.17
CA LEU A 14 -15.57 -10.89 7.44
C LEU A 14 -16.82 -10.55 8.27
N ASP A 15 -17.48 -11.53 8.90
CA ASP A 15 -18.70 -11.41 9.70
C ASP A 15 -19.91 -10.79 8.97
N PHE A 16 -20.07 -11.03 7.68
CA PHE A 16 -21.29 -10.62 6.99
C PHE A 16 -22.46 -11.54 7.39
N ALA A 17 -23.55 -10.95 7.85
CA ALA A 17 -24.77 -11.68 8.18
C ALA A 17 -25.50 -12.10 6.90
N LYS A 18 -25.85 -13.39 6.81
CA LYS A 18 -26.60 -13.94 5.69
C LYS A 18 -28.10 -13.86 5.93
N ASN A 19 -28.83 -13.27 4.98
CA ASN A 19 -30.27 -13.33 4.87
C ASN A 19 -30.65 -13.79 3.45
N ARG A 20 -31.09 -15.05 3.33
CA ARG A 20 -31.36 -15.71 2.04
C ARG A 20 -30.10 -15.67 1.14
N SER A 21 -30.16 -14.91 0.04
CA SER A 21 -29.07 -14.73 -0.92
C SER A 21 -28.23 -13.46 -0.67
N ILE A 22 -28.60 -12.64 0.32
CA ILE A 22 -27.94 -11.37 0.61
C ILE A 22 -27.05 -11.54 1.83
N TYR A 23 -25.79 -11.14 1.69
CA TYR A 23 -24.83 -11.00 2.78
C TYR A 23 -24.68 -9.52 3.08
N SER A 24 -24.82 -9.10 4.33
CA SER A 24 -24.73 -7.69 4.72
C SER A 24 -23.95 -7.51 6.00
N LYS A 25 -23.16 -6.43 6.08
CA LYS A 25 -22.45 -6.02 7.30
C LYS A 25 -22.60 -4.52 7.51
N THR A 26 -22.97 -4.15 8.74
CA THR A 26 -22.99 -2.77 9.20
C THR A 26 -21.64 -2.43 9.82
N ILE A 27 -21.06 -1.31 9.42
CA ILE A 27 -19.80 -0.76 9.93
C ILE A 27 -20.10 0.66 10.38
N GLY A 28 -20.12 0.91 11.69
CA GLY A 28 -20.58 2.20 12.22
C GLY A 28 -22.02 2.49 11.81
N ALA A 29 -22.23 3.59 11.07
CA ALA A 29 -23.55 3.99 10.57
C ALA A 29 -23.85 3.50 9.13
N THR A 30 -22.87 2.87 8.46
CA THR A 30 -22.98 2.48 7.05
C THR A 30 -23.15 0.97 6.88
N SER A 31 -23.64 0.54 5.72
CA SER A 31 -23.82 -0.89 5.41
C SER A 31 -23.28 -1.24 4.03
N LEU A 32 -22.53 -2.34 3.96
CA LEU A 32 -22.23 -3.02 2.70
C LEU A 32 -23.13 -4.23 2.53
N SER A 33 -23.49 -4.55 1.29
CA SER A 33 -24.15 -5.81 1.00
C SER A 33 -23.69 -6.43 -0.31
N VAL A 34 -23.89 -7.74 -0.40
CA VAL A 34 -23.63 -8.55 -1.58
C VAL A 34 -24.83 -9.45 -1.81
N ASP A 35 -25.45 -9.34 -2.98
CA ASP A 35 -26.48 -10.28 -3.42
C ASP A 35 -25.83 -11.37 -4.28
N HIS A 36 -25.63 -12.54 -3.67
CA HIS A 36 -25.02 -13.70 -4.33
C HIS A 36 -25.87 -14.22 -5.49
N SER A 37 -27.20 -14.17 -5.37
CA SER A 37 -28.10 -14.67 -6.43
C SER A 37 -28.06 -13.81 -7.68
N LYS A 38 -27.93 -12.49 -7.50
CA LYS A 38 -27.79 -11.53 -8.60
C LYS A 38 -26.34 -11.28 -9.00
N GLN A 39 -25.38 -11.84 -8.26
CA GLN A 39 -23.94 -11.60 -8.45
C GLN A 39 -23.60 -10.10 -8.46
N THR A 40 -24.13 -9.37 -7.48
CA THR A 40 -23.97 -7.91 -7.36
C THR A 40 -23.43 -7.51 -6.00
N ILE A 41 -22.62 -6.47 -5.99
CA ILE A 41 -22.06 -5.82 -4.81
C ILE A 41 -22.75 -4.46 -4.68
N GLN A 42 -23.28 -4.17 -3.50
CA GLN A 42 -23.86 -2.86 -3.16
C GLN A 42 -22.94 -2.15 -2.16
N TYR A 43 -22.35 -1.06 -2.63
CA TYR A 43 -21.63 -0.12 -1.79
C TYR A 43 -22.61 0.90 -1.18
N PRO A 44 -22.24 1.54 -0.05
CA PRO A 44 -23.09 2.50 0.66
C PRO A 44 -23.26 3.85 -0.06
N GLU A 45 -23.88 3.84 -1.25
CA GLU A 45 -24.20 5.05 -2.02
C GLU A 45 -25.11 6.01 -1.22
N SER A 46 -25.99 5.48 -0.37
CA SER A 46 -26.87 6.27 0.51
C SER A 46 -26.12 7.10 1.55
N ASP A 47 -24.90 6.69 1.91
CA ASP A 47 -24.08 7.34 2.94
C ASP A 47 -22.97 8.19 2.32
N GLY A 48 -23.05 8.44 1.00
CA GLY A 48 -22.18 9.36 0.28
C GLY A 48 -21.06 8.70 -0.51
N LEU A 49 -20.87 7.37 -0.47
CA LEU A 49 -19.87 6.71 -1.32
C LEU A 49 -20.29 6.85 -2.79
N ILE A 50 -19.39 7.39 -3.61
CA ILE A 50 -19.70 7.66 -5.02
C ILE A 50 -19.29 6.45 -5.86
N VAL A 51 -20.22 5.90 -6.64
CA VAL A 51 -19.96 4.84 -7.62
C VAL A 51 -20.20 5.42 -9.02
N ASN A 52 -19.13 5.74 -9.75
CA ASN A 52 -19.25 6.42 -11.05
C ASN A 52 -19.59 5.47 -12.20
N GLU A 53 -19.14 4.23 -12.09
CA GLU A 53 -19.37 3.12 -13.01
C GLU A 53 -19.63 1.86 -12.17
N ARG A 54 -20.30 0.86 -12.74
CA ARG A 54 -20.70 -0.36 -12.02
C ARG A 54 -19.84 -1.58 -12.37
N GLN A 55 -18.62 -1.39 -12.90
CA GLN A 55 -17.76 -2.51 -13.27
C GLN A 55 -17.24 -3.25 -12.04
N THR A 56 -16.99 -2.52 -10.95
CA THR A 56 -16.58 -3.05 -9.64
C THR A 56 -17.74 -3.55 -8.78
N CYS A 57 -18.98 -3.52 -9.30
CA CYS A 57 -20.21 -3.85 -8.57
C CYS A 57 -20.80 -5.23 -8.93
N ASN A 58 -20.02 -6.10 -9.58
CA ASN A 58 -20.47 -7.40 -10.09
C ASN A 58 -19.39 -8.48 -9.92
N PHE A 59 -19.72 -9.74 -10.21
CA PHE A 59 -18.81 -10.88 -10.01
C PHE A 59 -18.02 -11.25 -11.27
N PHE A 60 -18.09 -10.47 -12.36
CA PHE A 60 -17.53 -10.87 -13.65
C PHE A 60 -16.00 -10.89 -13.69
N ALA A 61 -15.35 -10.11 -12.83
CA ALA A 61 -13.90 -10.10 -12.69
C ALA A 61 -13.50 -10.37 -11.23
N ASN A 62 -12.53 -11.26 -11.02
CA ASN A 62 -11.99 -11.56 -9.69
C ASN A 62 -11.39 -10.31 -9.00
N GLU A 63 -10.89 -9.35 -9.79
CA GLU A 63 -10.39 -8.06 -9.29
C GLU A 63 -11.48 -7.28 -8.54
N ASN A 64 -12.75 -7.42 -8.91
CA ASN A 64 -13.85 -6.76 -8.20
C ASN A 64 -13.98 -7.23 -6.74
N PHE A 65 -13.59 -8.47 -6.43
CA PHE A 65 -13.59 -8.95 -5.05
C PHE A 65 -12.45 -8.35 -4.23
N VAL A 66 -11.32 -8.07 -4.87
CA VAL A 66 -10.20 -7.32 -4.26
C VAL A 66 -10.61 -5.88 -3.99
N VAL A 67 -11.30 -5.23 -4.94
CA VAL A 67 -11.86 -3.88 -4.74
C VAL A 67 -12.85 -3.87 -3.58
N PHE A 68 -13.78 -4.82 -3.54
CA PHE A 68 -14.74 -4.95 -2.44
C PHE A 68 -14.05 -5.10 -1.08
N GLU A 69 -13.08 -6.00 -0.98
CA GLU A 69 -12.34 -6.23 0.27
C GLU A 69 -11.52 -4.98 0.67
N CYS A 70 -10.93 -4.27 -0.29
CA CYS A 70 -10.23 -3.01 -0.04
C CYS A 70 -11.19 -1.93 0.51
N VAL A 71 -12.37 -1.78 -0.07
CA VAL A 71 -13.41 -0.84 0.41
C VAL A 71 -13.89 -1.22 1.81
N HIS A 72 -14.16 -2.51 2.06
CA HIS A 72 -14.51 -3.01 3.39
C HIS A 72 -13.43 -2.67 4.43
N ARG A 73 -12.15 -2.88 4.07
CA ARG A 73 -11.01 -2.55 4.93
C ARG A 73 -10.90 -1.05 5.21
N LEU A 74 -11.10 -0.19 4.21
CA LEU A 74 -11.15 1.27 4.38
C LEU A 74 -12.27 1.68 5.35
N LEU A 75 -13.49 1.15 5.16
CA LEU A 75 -14.63 1.48 6.00
C LEU A 75 -14.42 1.00 7.45
N ASN A 76 -13.92 -0.21 7.65
CA ASN A 76 -13.56 -0.72 8.98
C ASN A 76 -12.47 0.12 9.66
N LYS A 77 -11.53 0.66 8.88
CA LYS A 77 -10.47 1.53 9.40
C LYS A 77 -10.99 2.88 9.88
N GLY A 78 -12.21 3.26 9.48
CA GLY A 78 -12.85 4.53 9.85
C GLY A 78 -12.80 5.58 8.75
N TYR A 79 -12.48 5.22 7.50
CA TYR A 79 -12.72 6.11 6.38
C TYR A 79 -14.23 6.24 6.16
N LYS A 80 -14.71 7.48 6.05
CA LYS A 80 -16.12 7.78 5.79
C LYS A 80 -16.52 7.41 4.35
N PRO A 81 -17.73 6.86 4.14
CA PRO A 81 -18.23 6.56 2.80
C PRO A 81 -18.19 7.77 1.87
N GLU A 82 -18.59 8.96 2.35
CA GLU A 82 -18.56 10.24 1.62
C GLU A 82 -17.18 10.67 1.08
N HIS A 83 -16.10 10.07 1.59
CA HIS A 83 -14.73 10.32 1.13
C HIS A 83 -14.22 9.26 0.15
N ILE A 84 -15.00 8.22 -0.16
CA ILE A 84 -14.61 7.13 -1.06
C ILE A 84 -15.37 7.27 -2.38
N GLU A 85 -14.63 7.21 -3.47
CA GLU A 85 -15.15 7.29 -4.83
C GLU A 85 -14.59 6.13 -5.67
N LEU A 86 -15.48 5.29 -6.20
CA LEU A 86 -15.15 4.18 -7.07
C LEU A 86 -15.20 4.59 -8.53
N GLU A 87 -14.24 4.07 -9.30
CA GLU A 87 -14.08 4.29 -10.74
C GLU A 87 -14.18 5.79 -11.14
N PRO A 88 -13.47 6.70 -10.44
CA PRO A 88 -13.60 8.16 -10.65
C PRO A 88 -13.46 8.58 -12.11
N LYS A 89 -14.32 9.51 -12.52
CA LYS A 89 -14.36 10.05 -13.89
C LYS A 89 -13.54 11.32 -14.00
N TRP A 90 -12.59 11.32 -14.93
CA TRP A 90 -11.81 12.51 -15.28
C TRP A 90 -12.41 13.21 -16.50
N LYS A 91 -12.47 14.55 -16.48
CA LYS A 91 -12.81 15.34 -17.68
C LYS A 91 -11.60 15.34 -18.63
N LEU A 92 -11.43 14.28 -19.42
CA LEU A 92 -10.44 14.26 -20.49
C LEU A 92 -10.90 15.20 -21.62
N GLY A 93 -10.12 16.25 -21.89
CA GLY A 93 -10.21 17.01 -23.14
C GLY A 93 -9.75 16.12 -24.29
N HIS A 94 -10.65 15.86 -25.25
CA HIS A 94 -10.46 15.17 -26.53
C HIS A 94 -9.25 14.20 -26.67
N GLY A 95 -9.49 12.92 -26.41
CA GLY A 95 -8.66 11.83 -26.94
C GLY A 95 -8.41 10.69 -25.96
N ALA A 96 -8.87 9.50 -26.35
CA ALA A 96 -8.68 8.15 -25.75
C ALA A 96 -8.85 8.02 -24.23
N SER A 97 -9.67 7.06 -23.82
CA SER A 97 -9.89 6.65 -22.43
C SER A 97 -8.57 6.43 -21.68
N GLY A 98 -8.08 7.47 -21.01
CA GLY A 98 -7.12 7.30 -19.92
C GLY A 98 -7.73 6.31 -18.94
N GLY A 99 -6.92 5.36 -18.45
CA GLY A 99 -7.38 4.37 -17.48
C GLY A 99 -8.12 5.03 -16.32
N ARG A 100 -8.95 4.24 -15.64
CA ARG A 100 -9.70 4.68 -14.45
C ARG A 100 -9.08 3.96 -13.27
N ALA A 101 -8.77 4.72 -12.21
CA ALA A 101 -8.41 4.12 -10.94
C ALA A 101 -9.60 3.35 -10.36
N ASP A 102 -9.35 2.32 -9.54
CA ASP A 102 -10.42 1.60 -8.88
C ASP A 102 -11.04 2.42 -7.75
N ILE A 103 -10.20 3.02 -6.91
CA ILE A 103 -10.64 3.76 -5.70
C ILE A 103 -9.88 5.08 -5.59
N LEU A 104 -10.61 6.16 -5.38
CA LEU A 104 -10.12 7.43 -4.89
C LEU A 104 -10.63 7.65 -3.46
N VAL A 105 -9.72 8.03 -2.56
CA VAL A 105 -10.03 8.46 -1.21
C VAL A 105 -9.69 9.93 -1.06
N LYS A 106 -10.63 10.71 -0.53
CA LYS A 106 -10.48 12.13 -0.21
C LYS A 106 -10.18 12.32 1.27
N ASP A 107 -9.57 13.44 1.65
CA ASP A 107 -9.39 13.82 3.05
C ASP A 107 -10.66 14.45 3.63
N ASN A 108 -10.60 14.84 4.90
CA ASN A 108 -11.72 15.49 5.60
C ASN A 108 -12.10 16.88 5.05
N PHE A 109 -11.31 17.43 4.13
CA PHE A 109 -11.58 18.69 3.44
C PHE A 109 -12.05 18.45 1.99
N GLY A 110 -12.31 17.20 1.60
CA GLY A 110 -12.73 16.82 0.26
C GLY A 110 -11.62 16.84 -0.78
N LYS A 111 -10.34 16.99 -0.38
CA LYS A 111 -9.21 16.98 -1.30
C LYS A 111 -8.74 15.56 -1.59
N PRO A 112 -8.28 15.26 -2.82
CA PRO A 112 -7.69 13.98 -3.16
C PRO A 112 -6.53 13.61 -2.22
N LEU A 113 -6.62 12.46 -1.55
CA LEU A 113 -5.62 12.00 -0.61
C LEU A 113 -4.86 10.79 -1.16
N LEU A 114 -5.60 9.75 -1.55
CA LEU A 114 -5.06 8.45 -1.90
C LEU A 114 -5.77 7.88 -3.13
N ILE A 115 -5.01 7.43 -4.12
CA ILE A 115 -5.52 6.58 -5.22
C ILE A 115 -5.09 5.14 -4.96
N ILE A 116 -6.01 4.19 -5.09
CA ILE A 116 -5.73 2.76 -4.98
C ILE A 116 -6.08 2.07 -6.31
N GLU A 117 -5.11 1.35 -6.85
CA GLU A 117 -5.29 0.40 -7.96
C GLU A 117 -5.26 -1.02 -7.37
N CYS A 118 -6.32 -1.78 -7.57
CA CYS A 118 -6.43 -3.16 -7.12
C CYS A 118 -5.97 -4.10 -8.23
N LYS A 119 -5.28 -5.18 -7.83
CA LYS A 119 -4.93 -6.29 -8.73
C LYS A 119 -5.19 -7.62 -8.02
N THR A 120 -5.44 -8.66 -8.80
CA THR A 120 -5.48 -10.01 -8.26
C THR A 120 -4.09 -10.46 -7.77
N THR A 121 -4.07 -11.25 -6.69
CA THR A 121 -2.84 -11.73 -6.07
C THR A 121 -2.03 -12.59 -7.05
N GLY A 122 -0.70 -12.45 -7.02
CA GLY A 122 0.21 -13.26 -7.83
C GLY A 122 0.69 -12.55 -9.08
N VAL A 123 0.33 -13.07 -10.26
CA VAL A 123 0.93 -12.63 -11.54
C VAL A 123 0.54 -11.20 -11.89
N GLU A 124 -0.74 -10.82 -11.77
CA GLU A 124 -1.21 -9.48 -12.15
C GLU A 124 -0.62 -8.40 -11.24
N PHE A 125 -0.61 -8.61 -9.92
CA PHE A 125 0.04 -7.69 -8.98
C PHE A 125 1.54 -7.51 -9.27
N LYS A 126 2.28 -8.61 -9.47
CA LYS A 126 3.73 -8.53 -9.78
C LYS A 126 4.00 -7.83 -11.10
N LYS A 127 3.17 -8.07 -12.12
CA LYS A 127 3.29 -7.44 -13.43
C LYS A 127 2.98 -5.94 -13.35
N ALA A 128 1.90 -5.55 -12.67
CA ALA A 128 1.55 -4.15 -12.45
C ALA A 128 2.65 -3.41 -11.67
N TRP A 129 3.20 -4.04 -10.63
CA TRP A 129 4.31 -3.46 -9.89
C TRP A 129 5.59 -3.32 -10.73
N SER A 130 5.94 -4.34 -11.51
CA SER A 130 7.09 -4.29 -12.41
C SER A 130 6.97 -3.16 -13.43
N LYS A 131 5.78 -2.92 -13.97
CA LYS A 131 5.54 -1.78 -14.88
C LYS A 131 5.60 -0.45 -14.15
N THR A 132 5.01 -0.36 -12.96
CA THR A 132 5.10 0.84 -12.11
C THR A 132 6.56 1.23 -11.85
N LEU A 133 7.44 0.26 -11.55
CA LEU A 133 8.88 0.49 -11.38
C LEU A 133 9.62 0.86 -12.68
N GLN A 134 9.06 0.48 -13.84
CA GLN A 134 9.67 0.74 -15.15
C GLN A 134 9.36 2.15 -15.66
N ASP A 135 8.10 2.58 -15.59
CA ASP A 135 7.64 3.84 -16.17
C ASP A 135 6.48 4.52 -15.42
N GLY A 136 6.08 4.01 -14.25
CA GLY A 136 4.98 4.53 -13.44
C GLY A 136 3.59 3.98 -13.80
N ASP A 137 3.43 3.39 -14.99
CA ASP A 137 2.20 2.73 -15.48
C ASP A 137 0.89 3.48 -15.14
N GLN A 138 -0.11 2.75 -14.61
CA GLN A 138 -1.43 3.25 -14.27
C GLN A 138 -1.39 4.30 -13.15
N LEU A 139 -0.67 4.02 -12.07
CA LEU A 139 -0.67 4.87 -10.87
C LEU A 139 -0.23 6.30 -11.16
N PHE A 140 0.87 6.49 -11.91
CA PHE A 140 1.35 7.82 -12.27
C PHE A 140 0.48 8.51 -13.32
N SER A 141 -0.18 7.72 -14.18
CA SER A 141 -1.17 8.25 -15.13
C SER A 141 -2.38 8.86 -14.40
N TYR A 142 -2.86 8.22 -13.33
CA TYR A 142 -3.93 8.76 -12.49
C TYR A 142 -3.46 9.96 -11.66
N ALA A 143 -2.24 9.89 -11.14
CA ALA A 143 -1.64 10.98 -10.38
C ALA A 143 -1.50 12.27 -11.22
N GLN A 144 -1.31 12.16 -12.53
CA GLN A 144 -1.38 13.33 -13.42
C GLN A 144 -2.80 13.90 -13.51
N GLN A 145 -3.82 13.04 -13.63
CA GLN A 145 -5.22 13.46 -13.75
C GLN A 145 -5.73 14.11 -12.46
N ILE A 146 -5.18 13.69 -11.30
CA ILE A 146 -5.40 14.29 -10.00
C ILE A 146 -4.08 14.70 -9.36
N SER A 147 -3.49 15.78 -9.88
CA SER A 147 -2.16 16.26 -9.48
C SER A 147 -2.00 16.54 -7.98
N GLU A 148 -3.10 16.81 -7.27
CA GLU A 148 -3.14 17.06 -5.83
C GLU A 148 -3.09 15.79 -4.96
N THR A 149 -3.21 14.61 -5.56
CA THR A 149 -3.17 13.33 -4.83
C THR A 149 -1.83 13.17 -4.11
N GLN A 150 -1.88 12.86 -2.82
CA GLN A 150 -0.68 12.77 -1.99
C GLN A 150 -0.08 11.37 -1.93
N PHE A 151 -0.87 10.32 -2.17
CA PHE A 151 -0.44 8.93 -2.09
C PHE A 151 -1.02 8.08 -3.21
N LEU A 152 -0.22 7.13 -3.69
CA LEU A 152 -0.63 6.13 -4.67
C LEU A 152 -0.44 4.76 -4.03
N CYS A 153 -1.38 3.84 -4.21
CA CYS A 153 -1.30 2.50 -3.65
C CYS A 153 -1.63 1.45 -4.71
N LEU A 154 -0.70 0.54 -4.96
CA LEU A 154 -1.04 -0.73 -5.61
C LEU A 154 -1.47 -1.71 -4.51
N TYR A 155 -2.67 -2.25 -4.60
CA TYR A 155 -3.26 -3.11 -3.57
C TYR A 155 -3.62 -4.49 -4.12
N THR A 156 -3.45 -5.51 -3.30
CA THR A 156 -3.99 -6.84 -3.57
C THR A 156 -4.35 -7.54 -2.27
N SER A 157 -5.32 -8.43 -2.33
CA SER A 157 -5.69 -9.30 -1.22
C SER A 157 -5.99 -10.71 -1.69
N ASP A 158 -5.83 -11.64 -0.76
CA ASP A 158 -6.08 -13.05 -0.96
C ASP A 158 -6.81 -13.67 0.23
N PHE A 159 -7.65 -14.66 -0.04
CA PHE A 159 -8.33 -15.45 0.95
C PHE A 159 -8.14 -16.94 0.64
N GLU A 160 -7.22 -17.57 1.38
CA GLU A 160 -6.90 -19.00 1.25
C GLU A 160 -6.80 -19.64 2.63
N ASN A 161 -7.27 -20.88 2.77
CA ASN A 161 -7.19 -21.63 4.03
C ASN A 161 -7.72 -20.87 5.25
N THR A 162 -8.83 -20.12 5.09
CA THR A 162 -9.45 -19.27 6.12
C THR A 162 -8.57 -18.13 6.64
N ASP A 163 -7.51 -17.77 5.91
CA ASP A 163 -6.65 -16.64 6.21
C ASP A 163 -6.82 -15.54 5.15
N LEU A 164 -7.11 -14.33 5.62
CA LEU A 164 -7.21 -13.13 4.78
C LEU A 164 -5.88 -12.38 4.85
N SER A 165 -5.17 -12.35 3.72
CA SER A 165 -3.92 -11.60 3.60
C SER A 165 -4.06 -10.45 2.60
N TYR A 166 -3.27 -9.40 2.78
CA TYR A 166 -3.16 -8.31 1.81
C TYR A 166 -1.71 -7.91 1.61
N GLN A 167 -1.43 -7.29 0.47
CA GLN A 167 -0.18 -6.61 0.19
C GLN A 167 -0.49 -5.25 -0.42
N SER A 168 0.29 -4.24 -0.03
CA SER A 168 0.20 -2.91 -0.61
C SER A 168 1.60 -2.39 -0.96
N HIS A 169 1.69 -1.59 -2.02
CA HIS A 169 2.85 -0.75 -2.31
C HIS A 169 2.39 0.70 -2.35
N ILE A 170 2.77 1.46 -1.33
CA ILE A 170 2.33 2.82 -1.09
C ILE A 170 3.45 3.77 -1.46
N ILE A 171 3.20 4.63 -2.44
CA ILE A 171 4.12 5.65 -2.92
C ILE A 171 3.66 7.01 -2.39
N ALA A 172 4.55 7.73 -1.72
CA ALA A 172 4.32 9.12 -1.38
C ALA A 172 4.46 9.99 -2.65
N HIS A 173 3.35 10.48 -3.16
CA HIS A 173 3.28 11.40 -4.30
C HIS A 173 3.13 12.84 -3.79
N ARG A 174 4.06 13.25 -2.92
CA ARG A 174 4.15 14.60 -2.36
C ARG A 174 5.60 14.94 -2.08
N ASP A 175 5.90 16.23 -2.04
CA ASP A 175 7.25 16.67 -1.73
C ASP A 175 7.58 16.55 -0.25
N ASN A 176 8.82 16.15 0.06
CA ASN A 176 9.41 16.27 1.38
C ASN A 176 10.32 17.50 1.40
N ASP A 177 9.80 18.62 1.90
CA ASP A 177 10.53 19.89 1.90
C ASP A 177 11.85 19.84 2.69
N GLN A 178 11.89 19.10 3.80
CA GLN A 178 13.13 18.95 4.59
C GLN A 178 14.19 18.20 3.77
N TYR A 179 13.81 17.13 3.08
CA TYR A 179 14.72 16.37 2.23
C TYR A 179 15.22 17.20 1.04
N LEU A 180 14.34 17.99 0.41
CA LEU A 180 14.69 18.86 -0.71
C LEU A 180 15.61 20.02 -0.29
N VAL A 181 15.40 20.60 0.90
CA VAL A 181 16.30 21.62 1.47
C VAL A 181 17.69 21.04 1.73
N ALA A 182 17.76 19.81 2.26
CA ALA A 182 19.03 19.11 2.48
C ALA A 182 19.71 18.69 1.16
N ASN A 183 18.95 18.54 0.07
CA ASN A 183 19.43 18.05 -1.22
C ASN A 183 18.93 18.94 -2.38
N PRO A 184 19.44 20.19 -2.50
CA PRO A 184 18.89 21.21 -3.40
C PRO A 184 19.04 20.89 -4.89
N HIS A 185 19.84 19.89 -5.26
CA HIS A 185 20.02 19.46 -6.64
C HIS A 185 18.89 18.56 -7.14
N PHE A 186 18.05 18.02 -6.25
CA PHE A 186 16.94 17.17 -6.66
C PHE A 186 15.72 17.97 -7.10
N LYS A 187 15.03 17.45 -8.12
CA LYS A 187 13.84 18.07 -8.70
C LYS A 187 12.60 17.72 -7.85
N PRO A 188 11.76 18.70 -7.47
CA PRO A 188 10.56 18.44 -6.67
C PRO A 188 9.36 18.05 -7.55
N LEU A 189 8.39 17.31 -7.01
CA LEU A 189 7.15 16.90 -7.68
C LEU A 189 6.31 18.11 -8.09
N ARG A 190 6.27 19.17 -7.28
CA ARG A 190 5.53 20.40 -7.61
C ARG A 190 6.05 21.14 -8.85
N SER A 191 7.24 20.79 -9.35
CA SER A 191 7.84 21.42 -10.55
C SER A 191 7.50 20.70 -11.86
N VAL A 192 6.76 19.59 -11.81
CA VAL A 192 6.46 18.75 -12.98
C VAL A 192 4.96 18.54 -13.15
N THR A 193 4.53 18.39 -14.41
CA THR A 193 3.12 18.20 -14.75
C THR A 193 2.84 16.88 -15.49
N ASP A 194 3.80 16.40 -16.28
CA ASP A 194 3.66 15.20 -17.12
C ASP A 194 3.94 13.89 -16.36
N VAL A 195 3.29 12.78 -16.76
CA VAL A 195 3.45 11.44 -16.18
C VAL A 195 4.93 11.04 -16.13
N LYS A 196 5.67 11.19 -17.24
CA LYS A 196 7.06 10.73 -17.35
C LYS A 196 7.96 11.52 -16.42
N GLU A 197 7.71 12.81 -16.28
CA GLU A 197 8.46 13.67 -15.37
C GLU A 197 8.14 13.38 -13.91
N ARG A 198 6.87 13.13 -13.56
CA ARG A 198 6.47 12.72 -12.20
C ARG A 198 7.14 11.41 -11.81
N PHE A 199 7.12 10.42 -12.71
CA PHE A 199 7.84 9.17 -12.52
C PHE A 199 9.35 9.40 -12.38
N ALA A 200 9.95 10.25 -13.23
CA ALA A 200 11.37 10.58 -13.14
C ALA A 200 11.73 11.24 -11.79
N VAL A 201 10.89 12.11 -11.25
CA VAL A 201 11.08 12.67 -9.91
C VAL A 201 11.03 11.57 -8.84
N TRP A 202 10.03 10.67 -8.89
CA TRP A 202 9.97 9.56 -7.95
C TRP A 202 11.22 8.66 -8.04
N ARG A 203 11.68 8.34 -9.26
CA ARG A 203 12.88 7.54 -9.50
C ARG A 203 14.17 8.23 -9.07
N ASP A 204 14.35 9.50 -9.44
CA ASP A 204 15.64 10.18 -9.34
C ASP A 204 15.78 10.93 -8.02
N THR A 205 14.73 11.59 -7.54
CA THR A 205 14.73 12.34 -6.27
C THR A 205 14.45 11.41 -5.09
N TYR A 206 13.38 10.62 -5.20
CA TYR A 206 12.89 9.75 -4.12
C TYR A 206 13.31 8.28 -4.28
N LYS A 207 14.18 7.95 -5.24
CA LYS A 207 14.83 6.64 -5.38
C LYS A 207 13.88 5.46 -5.48
N LEU A 208 12.73 5.65 -6.13
CA LEU A 208 11.65 4.66 -6.24
C LEU A 208 11.13 4.19 -4.87
N ASP A 209 11.21 5.05 -3.85
CA ASP A 209 10.82 4.72 -2.48
C ASP A 209 9.32 4.42 -2.37
N PHE A 210 9.01 3.37 -1.62
CA PHE A 210 7.65 2.94 -1.32
C PHE A 210 7.63 2.20 0.01
N THR A 211 6.47 2.18 0.65
CA THR A 211 6.24 1.38 1.87
C THR A 211 5.17 0.34 1.65
N THR A 212 5.27 -0.78 2.35
CA THR A 212 4.26 -1.85 2.36
C THR A 212 3.24 -1.73 3.47
N LYS A 213 3.43 -0.76 4.36
CA LYS A 213 2.59 -0.46 5.53
C LYS A 213 2.42 1.05 5.68
N GLY A 214 1.27 1.50 6.15
CA GLY A 214 0.98 2.92 6.38
C GLY A 214 -0.46 3.34 6.08
N ILE A 215 -1.40 2.40 5.95
CA ILE A 215 -2.83 2.71 5.69
C ILE A 215 -3.72 1.88 6.62
N PHE A 216 -3.51 0.56 6.64
CA PHE A 216 -4.46 -0.37 7.25
C PHE A 216 -4.03 -0.90 8.62
N GLU A 217 -2.77 -0.68 9.01
CA GLU A 217 -2.21 -1.15 10.27
C GLU A 217 -2.84 -0.46 11.47
N ASP A 218 -3.08 -1.17 12.58
CA ASP A 218 -3.84 -0.68 13.74
C ASP A 218 -3.29 0.61 14.35
N ASN A 219 -1.97 0.79 14.33
CA ASN A 219 -1.29 1.99 14.84
C ASN A 219 -1.43 3.23 13.93
N ILE A 220 -1.93 3.08 12.71
CA ILE A 220 -2.13 4.18 11.77
C ILE A 220 -3.55 4.70 11.92
N GLN A 221 -3.73 6.00 12.09
CA GLN A 221 -5.07 6.60 12.12
C GLN A 221 -5.60 6.80 10.70
N PRO A 222 -6.93 6.68 10.47
CA PRO A 222 -7.50 6.98 9.16
C PRO A 222 -7.11 8.42 8.74
N TYR A 223 -6.87 8.61 7.44
CA TYR A 223 -6.39 9.87 6.83
C TYR A 223 -4.95 10.29 7.18
N GLN A 224 -4.26 9.59 8.08
CA GLN A 224 -2.85 9.85 8.42
C GLN A 224 -1.95 8.81 7.74
N ILE A 225 -1.89 8.86 6.40
CA ILE A 225 -1.17 7.86 5.60
C ILE A 225 0.35 8.04 5.74
N GLY A 226 1.02 6.90 5.84
CA GLY A 226 2.45 6.81 6.07
C GLY A 226 2.75 6.50 7.53
N LYS A 227 4.01 6.15 7.79
CA LYS A 227 4.51 5.95 9.15
C LYS A 227 5.44 7.07 9.51
N ASP A 228 5.23 7.64 10.69
CA ASP A 228 6.30 8.38 11.34
C ASP A 228 7.38 7.41 11.87
N LYS A 229 7.02 6.18 12.31
CA LYS A 229 7.94 5.21 12.99
C LYS A 229 7.50 3.73 12.88
N TYR A 230 8.44 2.79 12.75
CA TYR A 230 8.20 1.35 12.96
C TYR A 230 8.42 1.01 14.45
N SER A 231 7.61 0.08 14.98
CA SER A 231 7.63 -0.35 16.38
C SER A 231 7.59 -1.88 16.48
N LEU A 232 7.90 -2.42 17.67
CA LEU A 232 7.94 -3.88 17.90
C LEU A 232 6.60 -4.58 17.57
N VAL A 233 5.47 -3.89 17.71
CA VAL A 233 4.14 -4.43 17.37
C VAL A 233 3.91 -4.60 15.87
N ASP A 234 4.74 -3.99 15.03
CA ASP A 234 4.65 -4.08 13.57
C ASP A 234 5.41 -5.28 12.98
N LEU A 235 6.14 -6.00 13.83
CA LEU A 235 6.92 -7.16 13.45
C LEU A 235 6.01 -8.39 13.34
N HIS A 236 6.15 -9.13 12.25
CA HIS A 236 5.51 -10.43 12.10
C HIS A 236 6.55 -11.53 12.32
N ALA A 237 6.11 -12.66 12.88
CA ALA A 237 6.92 -13.86 12.95
C ALA A 237 7.28 -14.30 11.53
N ILE A 238 8.58 -14.40 11.24
CA ILE A 238 9.07 -14.80 9.93
C ILE A 238 8.99 -16.33 9.85
N SER A 239 8.27 -16.87 8.86
CA SER A 239 8.27 -18.33 8.62
C SER A 239 9.61 -18.78 8.02
N ALA A 240 9.94 -20.07 8.13
CA ALA A 240 11.14 -20.63 7.47
C ALA A 240 11.15 -20.36 5.94
N SER A 241 9.97 -20.31 5.32
CA SER A 241 9.82 -19.99 3.90
C SER A 241 10.14 -18.52 3.60
N ASP A 242 9.79 -17.60 4.51
CA ASP A 242 10.07 -16.17 4.36
C ASP A 242 11.54 -15.87 4.59
N GLN A 243 12.19 -16.56 5.55
CA GLN A 243 13.64 -16.47 5.76
C GLN A 243 14.41 -16.82 4.49
N GLN A 244 14.02 -17.92 3.82
CA GLN A 244 14.68 -18.34 2.59
C GLN A 244 14.46 -17.33 1.45
N LYS A 245 13.24 -16.81 1.27
CA LYS A 245 12.96 -15.75 0.28
C LYS A 245 13.80 -14.50 0.54
N LYS A 246 13.85 -14.03 1.80
CA LYS A 246 14.63 -12.85 2.20
C LYS A 246 16.12 -13.08 1.96
N TYR A 247 16.65 -14.25 2.29
CA TYR A 247 18.03 -14.61 1.97
C TYR A 247 18.32 -14.53 0.47
N HIS A 248 17.43 -15.05 -0.37
CA HIS A 248 17.58 -14.96 -1.83
C HIS A 248 17.49 -13.52 -2.35
N GLU A 249 16.62 -12.67 -1.79
CA GLU A 249 16.55 -11.24 -2.08
C GLU A 249 17.89 -10.56 -1.75
N PHE A 250 18.42 -10.79 -0.53
CA PHE A 250 19.72 -10.26 -0.12
C PHE A 250 20.86 -10.73 -1.03
N ALA A 251 20.93 -12.02 -1.35
CA ALA A 251 21.95 -12.56 -2.26
C ALA A 251 21.86 -11.95 -3.66
N THR A 252 20.64 -11.65 -4.13
CA THR A 252 20.40 -10.99 -5.42
C THR A 252 20.90 -9.55 -5.40
N ILE A 253 20.61 -8.78 -4.35
CA ILE A 253 21.10 -7.41 -4.17
C ILE A 253 22.64 -7.39 -4.16
N LEU A 254 23.27 -8.24 -3.36
CA LEU A 254 24.74 -8.32 -3.29
C LEU A 254 25.37 -8.64 -4.67
N ARG A 255 24.71 -9.48 -5.47
CA ARG A 255 25.15 -9.79 -6.83
C ARG A 255 24.98 -8.61 -7.78
N GLN A 256 23.85 -7.90 -7.72
CA GLN A 256 23.58 -6.72 -8.55
C GLN A 256 24.59 -5.59 -8.31
N HIS A 257 25.09 -5.46 -7.08
CA HIS A 257 26.09 -4.44 -6.70
C HIS A 257 27.54 -4.94 -6.69
N ASN A 258 27.83 -6.10 -7.30
CA ASN A 258 29.19 -6.67 -7.41
C ASN A 258 29.93 -6.82 -6.06
N VAL A 259 29.21 -7.10 -4.97
CA VAL A 259 29.82 -7.34 -3.66
C VAL A 259 30.44 -8.75 -3.63
N SER A 260 31.77 -8.81 -3.68
CA SER A 260 32.54 -10.07 -3.75
C SER A 260 32.67 -10.78 -2.40
N GLY A 261 32.83 -10.02 -1.30
CA GLY A 261 32.93 -10.55 0.07
C GLY A 261 31.57 -10.72 0.74
N ARG A 262 30.74 -11.64 0.23
CA ARG A 262 29.33 -11.80 0.65
C ARG A 262 29.15 -12.13 2.13
N GLU A 263 29.99 -13.00 2.68
CA GLU A 263 29.96 -13.35 4.11
C GLU A 263 30.31 -12.14 4.99
N ASN A 264 31.41 -11.45 4.68
CA ASN A 264 31.83 -10.25 5.41
C ASN A 264 30.80 -9.09 5.31
N ALA A 265 30.14 -8.95 4.16
CA ALA A 265 29.06 -7.98 3.99
C ALA A 265 27.84 -8.34 4.85
N PHE A 266 27.52 -9.64 4.94
CA PHE A 266 26.44 -10.15 5.78
C PHE A 266 26.75 -9.95 7.26
N ASP A 267 27.96 -10.27 7.73
CA ASP A 267 28.37 -10.09 9.12
C ASP A 267 28.29 -8.61 9.55
N LYS A 268 28.75 -7.69 8.71
CA LYS A 268 28.66 -6.25 8.98
C LYS A 268 27.20 -5.79 9.04
N LEU A 269 26.36 -6.23 8.12
CA LEU A 269 24.92 -5.94 8.14
C LEU A 269 24.25 -6.53 9.38
N GLY A 270 24.55 -7.79 9.72
CA GLY A 270 24.05 -8.47 10.91
C GLY A 270 24.42 -7.72 12.18
N ASN A 271 25.67 -7.28 12.29
CA ASN A 271 26.11 -6.45 13.43
C ASN A 271 25.38 -5.11 13.49
N LEU A 272 25.17 -4.42 12.37
CA LEU A 272 24.39 -3.17 12.34
C LEU A 272 22.92 -3.40 12.75
N PHE A 273 22.31 -4.51 12.32
CA PHE A 273 20.96 -4.88 12.74
C PHE A 273 20.88 -5.23 14.22
N LEU A 274 21.86 -5.98 14.75
CA LEU A 274 21.92 -6.31 16.18
C LEU A 274 22.08 -5.05 17.03
N CYS A 275 22.97 -4.14 16.64
CA CYS A 275 23.12 -2.85 17.30
C CYS A 275 21.81 -2.07 17.30
N LYS A 276 21.08 -2.07 16.18
CA LYS A 276 19.79 -1.38 16.10
C LYS A 276 18.71 -2.05 16.95
N LEU A 277 18.68 -3.38 16.97
CA LEU A 277 17.72 -4.15 17.75
C LEU A 277 17.92 -3.93 19.25
N VAL A 278 19.16 -3.90 19.72
CA VAL A 278 19.49 -3.56 21.12
C VAL A 278 19.07 -2.12 21.43
N ASP A 279 19.40 -1.16 20.56
CA ASP A 279 18.99 0.24 20.71
C ASP A 279 17.46 0.40 20.80
N GLU A 280 16.69 -0.34 19.99
CA GLU A 280 15.22 -0.31 20.03
C GLU A 280 14.62 -0.97 21.27
N ILE A 281 15.25 -2.01 21.81
CA ILE A 281 14.82 -2.65 23.08
C ILE A 281 15.07 -1.71 24.26
N GLU A 282 16.22 -1.04 24.29
CA GLU A 282 16.61 -0.17 25.40
C GLU A 282 15.94 1.20 25.34
N ASN A 283 15.61 1.69 24.13
CA ASN A 283 15.07 3.03 23.91
C ASN A 283 13.72 3.02 23.14
N PRO A 284 12.67 2.35 23.64
CA PRO A 284 11.42 2.11 22.90
C PRO A 284 10.66 3.38 22.50
N ASP A 285 10.89 4.51 23.19
CA ASP A 285 10.23 5.80 22.92
C ASP A 285 11.01 6.71 21.95
N THR A 286 12.22 6.31 21.52
CA THR A 286 13.12 7.18 20.75
C THR A 286 12.85 7.06 19.23
N PRO A 287 12.78 8.18 18.48
CA PRO A 287 12.45 8.16 17.05
C PRO A 287 13.34 7.24 16.22
N THR A 288 12.71 6.44 15.34
CA THR A 288 13.35 5.55 14.37
C THR A 288 13.96 6.32 13.19
N THR A 289 14.91 7.20 13.44
CA THR A 289 15.88 7.56 12.41
C THR A 289 17.02 6.55 12.46
N LEU A 290 17.55 6.16 11.29
CA LEU A 290 18.85 5.49 11.15
C LEU A 290 19.97 6.51 11.47
N SER A 291 19.86 7.15 12.63
CA SER A 291 20.86 8.00 13.23
C SER A 291 21.59 7.14 14.24
N PHE A 292 22.80 6.69 13.87
CA PHE A 292 23.77 6.24 14.84
C PHE A 292 24.16 7.46 15.67
N THR A 293 23.40 7.76 16.73
CA THR A 293 23.87 8.74 17.71
C THR A 293 25.02 8.06 18.44
N GLY A 294 26.24 8.38 18.01
CA GLY A 294 27.46 7.89 18.64
C GLY A 294 27.57 8.43 20.06
N ARG A 295 26.88 7.80 21.01
CA ARG A 295 27.45 7.68 22.35
C ARG A 295 28.44 6.54 22.25
N ALA A 296 29.70 6.85 22.55
CA ALA A 296 30.76 5.86 22.61
C ALA A 296 30.35 4.79 23.63
N TRP A 297 29.92 3.62 23.15
CA TRP A 297 29.86 2.44 23.99
C TRP A 297 31.29 1.92 24.16
N PRO A 298 31.70 1.54 25.39
CA PRO A 298 33.02 0.96 25.60
C PRO A 298 33.09 -0.31 24.75
N MET A 299 34.15 -0.42 23.94
CA MET A 299 34.49 -1.67 23.25
C MET A 299 34.50 -2.80 24.29
N ILE A 300 33.48 -3.65 24.25
CA ILE A 300 33.62 -5.00 24.80
C ILE A 300 34.46 -5.73 23.76
N ALA A 301 35.76 -5.76 24.02
CA ALA A 301 36.69 -6.64 23.34
C ALA A 301 36.19 -8.07 23.53
N ILE A 302 35.63 -8.66 22.48
CA ILE A 302 35.51 -10.12 22.41
C ILE A 302 36.85 -10.61 21.89
N SER A 303 37.77 -10.86 22.83
CA SER A 303 38.87 -11.78 22.59
C SER A 303 38.30 -13.19 22.49
N THR A 304 38.38 -13.79 21.31
CA THR A 304 39.21 -14.97 21.00
C THR A 304 39.09 -15.26 19.51
#